data_AF-A0A953TN85-F1
#
_entry.id   AF-A0A953TN85-F1
#
_cell.length_a   1.000
_cell.length_b   1.000
_cell.length_c   1.000
_cell.angle_alpha   90.00
_cell.angle_beta   90.00
_cell.angle_gamma   90.00
#
_symmetry.space_group_name_H-M   'P 1'
#
loop_
_entity.id
_entity.type
_entity.pdbx_description
1 polymer ?
#
loop_
_entity_poly.entity_id
_entity_poly.type
_entity_poly.pdbx_seq_one_letter_code
_entity_poly.pdbx_strand_id
1 'polypeptide(L)' 'MTDTSPEARAKQDEILRAMSGEQRITLAYEMSMFARDLAREGIRRDHPEWTEAQIARELLRLAFLPAPLPAGLR' A
#
# COMPACT_ATOMS: atom_id res chain seq x y z
N MET A 1 -23.56 8.56 0.84
CA MET A 1 -23.64 7.15 0.41
C MET A 1 -22.22 6.67 0.22
N THR A 2 -21.76 5.68 0.98
CA THR A 2 -20.42 5.10 0.84
C THR A 2 -20.40 4.04 -0.26
N ASP A 3 -19.28 3.87 -0.95
CA ASP A 3 -19.10 2.80 -1.97
C ASP A 3 -19.22 1.39 -1.35
N THR A 4 -18.85 1.25 -0.08
CA THR A 4 -19.05 0.02 0.69
C THR A 4 -20.45 -0.01 1.31
N SER A 5 -21.19 -1.10 1.06
CA SER A 5 -22.50 -1.34 1.70
C SER A 5 -22.35 -1.67 3.20
N PRO A 6 -23.39 -1.44 4.02
CA PRO A 6 -23.36 -1.79 5.45
C PRO A 6 -23.06 -3.27 5.70
N GLU A 7 -23.59 -4.17 4.87
CA GLU A 7 -23.41 -5.62 5.00
C GLU A 7 -21.97 -6.02 4.69
N ALA A 8 -21.38 -5.45 3.63
CA ALA A 8 -19.97 -5.66 3.28
C ALA A 8 -19.04 -5.16 4.39
N ARG A 9 -19.35 -4.02 4.99
CA ARG A 9 -18.61 -3.49 6.16
C ARG A 9 -18.73 -4.41 7.36
N ALA A 10 -19.94 -4.86 7.70
CA ALA A 10 -20.15 -5.78 8.81
C ALA A 10 -19.36 -7.09 8.63
N LYS A 11 -19.32 -7.62 7.41
CA LYS A 11 -18.54 -8.84 7.13
C LYS A 11 -17.04 -8.62 7.26
N GLN A 12 -16.53 -7.49 6.77
CA GLN A 12 -15.12 -7.12 6.95
C GLN A 12 -14.77 -7.02 8.45
N ASP A 13 -15.62 -6.38 9.25
CA ASP A 13 -15.39 -6.21 10.69
C ASP A 13 -15.40 -7.56 11.43
N GLU A 14 -16.32 -8.47 11.08
CA GLU A 14 -16.37 -9.83 11.63
C GLU A 14 -15.05 -10.59 11.37
N ILE A 15 -14.61 -10.61 10.11
CA ILE A 15 -13.36 -11.28 9.70
C ILE A 15 -12.17 -10.69 10.43
N LEU A 16 -12.07 -9.35 10.42
CA LEU A 16 -10.98 -8.67 11.09
C LEU A 16 -11.03 -9.00 12.58
N ARG A 17 -12.16 -8.93 13.28
CA ARG A 17 -12.22 -9.23 14.73
C ARG A 17 -11.83 -10.68 15.06
N ALA A 18 -12.11 -11.64 14.18
CA ALA A 18 -11.74 -13.04 14.37
C ALA A 18 -10.23 -13.32 14.22
N MET A 19 -9.46 -12.44 13.57
CA MET A 19 -8.02 -12.65 13.36
C MET A 19 -7.20 -12.50 14.65
N SER A 20 -6.23 -13.40 14.84
CA SER A 20 -5.17 -13.23 15.84
C SER A 20 -4.27 -12.04 15.51
N GLY A 21 -3.47 -11.59 16.49
CA GLY A 21 -2.49 -10.53 16.25
C GLY A 21 -1.48 -10.89 15.15
N GLU A 22 -1.00 -12.14 15.15
CA GLU A 22 -0.10 -12.66 14.12
C GLU A 22 -0.73 -12.60 12.73
N GLN A 23 -1.95 -13.11 12.58
CA GLN A 23 -2.66 -13.10 11.30
C GLN A 23 -2.84 -11.67 10.75
N ARG A 24 -3.13 -10.70 11.62
CA ARG A 24 -3.26 -9.30 11.21
C ARG A 24 -1.94 -8.73 10.68
N ILE A 25 -0.83 -9.00 11.36
CA ILE A 25 0.48 -8.51 10.93
C ILE A 25 0.90 -9.16 9.63
N THR A 26 0.69 -10.47 9.48
CA THR A 26 0.96 -11.18 8.22
C THR A 26 0.15 -10.59 7.07
N LEU A 27 -1.17 -10.41 7.25
CA LEU A 27 -2.02 -9.82 6.22
C LEU A 27 -1.59 -8.38 5.89
N ALA A 28 -1.30 -7.56 6.90
CA ALA A 28 -0.84 -6.19 6.68
C ALA A 28 0.48 -6.16 5.90
N TYR A 29 1.40 -7.07 6.19
CA TYR A 29 2.66 -7.20 5.47
C TYR A 29 2.44 -7.60 4.00
N GLU A 30 1.63 -8.63 3.74
CA GLU A 30 1.29 -9.09 2.39
C GLU A 30 0.64 -7.98 1.56
N MET A 31 -0.37 -7.30 2.13
CA MET A 31 -1.02 -6.15 1.49
C MET A 31 -0.02 -5.04 1.17
N SER A 32 0.91 -4.79 2.09
CA SER A 32 1.93 -3.76 1.93
C SER A 32 2.93 -4.10 0.83
N MET A 33 3.33 -5.37 0.71
CA MET A 33 4.19 -5.84 -0.39
C MET A 33 3.46 -5.73 -1.73
N PHE A 34 2.23 -6.23 -1.80
CA PHE A 34 1.41 -6.17 -3.01
C PHE A 34 1.19 -4.73 -3.50
N ALA A 35 0.87 -3.81 -2.59
CA ALA A 35 0.67 -2.40 -2.93
C ALA A 35 1.95 -1.76 -3.52
N ARG A 36 3.14 -2.12 -3.00
CA ARG A 36 4.43 -1.62 -3.52
C ARG A 36 4.73 -2.17 -4.91
N ASP A 37 4.45 -3.44 -5.14
CA ASP A 37 4.67 -4.06 -6.45
C ASP A 37 3.72 -3.45 -7.50
N LEU A 38 2.44 -3.30 -7.16
CA LEU A 38 1.47 -2.63 -8.04
C LEU A 38 1.87 -1.19 -8.36
N ALA A 39 2.33 -0.43 -7.36
CA ALA A 39 2.81 0.93 -7.57
C ALA A 39 4.09 0.96 -8.44
N ARG A 40 5.03 0.03 -8.24
CA ARG A 40 6.24 -0.09 -9.05
C ARG A 40 5.91 -0.33 -10.53
N GLU A 41 4.98 -1.25 -10.81
CA GLU A 41 4.53 -1.50 -12.19
C GLU A 41 3.81 -0.28 -12.80
N GLY A 42 3.01 0.44 -12.00
CA GLY A 42 2.41 1.70 -12.42
C GLY A 42 3.46 2.73 -12.84
N ILE A 43 4.47 2.96 -12.00
CA ILE A 43 5.57 3.90 -12.29
C ILE A 43 6.34 3.45 -13.54
N ARG A 44 6.66 2.16 -13.68
CA ARG A 44 7.39 1.65 -14.86
C ARG A 44 6.59 1.85 -16.15
N ARG A 45 5.29 1.62 -16.11
CA ARG A 45 4.40 1.85 -17.27
C ARG A 45 4.37 3.33 -17.66
N ASP A 46 4.30 4.22 -16.67
CA ASP A 46 4.18 5.66 -16.89
C ASP A 46 5.55 6.31 -17.24
N HIS A 47 6.66 5.65 -16.88
CA HIS A 47 8.05 6.08 -17.12
C HIS A 47 8.95 4.91 -17.58
N PRO A 48 8.78 4.40 -18.82
CA PRO A 48 9.49 3.22 -19.31
C PRO A 48 11.01 3.41 -19.44
N GLU A 49 11.49 4.64 -19.51
CA GLU A 49 12.90 5.00 -19.60
C GLU A 49 13.62 5.10 -18.24
N TRP A 50 12.88 5.03 -17.13
CA TRP A 50 13.46 5.19 -15.80
C TRP A 50 14.21 3.94 -15.35
N THR A 51 15.36 4.18 -14.73
CA THR A 51 16.11 3.14 -14.02
C THR A 51 15.36 2.68 -12.78
N GLU A 52 15.63 1.45 -12.31
CA GLU A 52 15.07 0.93 -11.07
C GLU A 52 15.34 1.83 -9.85
N ALA A 53 16.47 2.55 -9.84
CA ALA A 53 16.77 3.52 -8.79
C ALA A 53 15.85 4.75 -8.83
N GLN A 54 15.46 5.22 -10.02
CA GLN A 54 14.50 6.31 -10.17
C GLN A 54 13.10 5.84 -9.76
N ILE A 55 12.70 4.64 -10.17
CA ILE A 55 11.42 4.04 -9.78
C ILE A 55 11.33 3.87 -8.26
N ALA A 56 12.41 3.40 -7.61
CA ALA A 56 12.45 3.26 -6.15
C ALA A 56 12.31 4.60 -5.41
N ARG A 57 12.97 5.66 -5.91
CA ARG A 57 12.83 7.01 -5.32
C ARG A 57 11.42 7.56 -5.49
N GLU A 58 10.79 7.33 -6.64
CA GLU A 58 9.43 7.78 -6.87
C GLU A 58 8.42 7.01 -6.01
N LEU A 59 8.57 5.69 -5.90
CA LEU A 59 7.78 4.88 -4.99
C LEU A 59 7.87 5.40 -3.55
N LEU A 60 9.08 5.74 -3.10
CA LEU A 60 9.31 6.32 -1.78
C LEU A 60 8.59 7.66 -1.64
N ARG A 61 8.71 8.56 -2.63
CA ARG A 61 8.02 9.86 -2.64
C ARG A 61 6.50 9.68 -2.54
N LEU A 62 5.92 8.80 -3.35
CA LEU A 62 4.48 8.54 -3.38
C LEU A 62 3.96 7.96 -2.05
N ALA A 63 4.74 7.10 -1.39
CA ALA A 63 4.34 6.46 -0.14
C ALA A 63 4.12 7.44 1.04
N PHE A 64 4.68 8.64 0.96
CA PHE A 64 4.56 9.65 2.03
C PHE A 64 3.71 10.85 1.66
N LEU A 65 3.23 10.98 0.41
CA LEU A 65 2.38 12.12 0.04
C LEU A 65 1.10 12.20 0.89
N PRO A 66 0.61 13.41 1.20
CA PRO A 66 1.20 14.72 0.88
C PRO A 66 2.31 15.16 1.87
N ALA A 67 2.63 14.34 2.87
CA ALA A 67 3.68 14.64 3.83
C ALA A 67 5.08 14.53 3.18
N PRO A 68 6.07 15.26 3.72
CA PRO A 68 7.44 15.12 3.24
C PRO A 68 8.03 13.76 3.65
N LEU A 69 9.07 13.33 2.92
CA LEU A 69 9.87 12.19 3.33
C LEU A 69 10.44 12.41 4.74
N PRO A 70 10.36 11.40 5.63
CA PRO A 70 11.02 11.43 6.93
C PRO A 70 12.51 11.77 6.76
N ALA A 71 13.07 12.53 7.71
CA ALA A 71 14.42 13.07 7.58
C ALA A 71 15.51 12.02 7.29
N GLY A 72 15.36 10.79 7.83
CA GLY A 72 16.29 9.69 7.59
C GLY A 72 16.12 8.95 6.26
N LEU A 73 15.17 9.36 5.42
CA LEU A 73 14.84 8.74 4.13
C LEU A 73 14.94 9.74 2.96
N ARG A 74 15.49 10.93 3.21
CA ARG A 74 15.74 11.95 2.17
C ARG A 74 17.00 11.66 1.39
#